data_AF-A0A4R0Y7F0-F1
#
_entry.id   AF-A0A4R0Y7F0-F1
#
_cell.length_a   1.000
_cell.length_b   1.000
_cell.length_c   1.000
_cell.angle_alpha   90.00
_cell.angle_beta   90.00
_cell.angle_gamma   90.00
#
_symmetry.space_group_name_H-M   'P 1'
#
loop_
_entity.id
_entity.type
_entity.pdbx_description
1 polymer ?
#
loop_
_entity_poly.entity_id
_entity_poly.type
_entity_poly.pdbx_seq_one_letter_code
_entity_poly.pdbx_strand_id
1 'polypeptide(L)'
;MVKLPAEAELVIAMNQKVEALQSTSIFLASIPSDACTTNYIGGFPVASLKQHIEWLIAEAEHDYVSLSLIIGAANKADEADPNLNQMQRTLALIGKLLDHGFQAVDLADHGKCVPWPNQDRASILRRIEEAWRRSGELEIAFDFWFDLPKSRR
;
A
#
# COMPACT_ATOMS: atom_id res chain seq x y z
N MET A 1 -51.10 -8.02 16.72
CA MET A 1 -49.79 -8.60 16.34
C MET A 1 -49.55 -8.28 14.88
N VAL A 2 -48.63 -7.35 14.59
CA VAL A 2 -48.26 -6.98 13.22
C VAL A 2 -47.19 -7.96 12.76
N LYS A 3 -47.48 -8.74 11.72
CA LYS A 3 -46.55 -9.70 11.12
C LYS A 3 -45.63 -8.90 10.19
N LEU A 4 -44.34 -8.84 10.51
CA LEU A 4 -43.34 -8.19 9.66
C LEU A 4 -43.22 -8.94 8.33
N PRO A 5 -43.01 -8.24 7.20
CA PRO A 5 -42.79 -8.88 5.91
C PRO A 5 -41.47 -9.66 5.92
N ALA A 6 -41.42 -10.80 5.24
CA ALA A 6 -40.30 -11.75 5.25
C ALA A 6 -38.93 -11.15 4.87
N GLU A 7 -38.93 -9.99 4.21
CA GLU A 7 -37.72 -9.25 3.84
C GLU A 7 -37.02 -8.60 5.04
N ALA A 8 -37.76 -8.25 6.10
CA ALA A 8 -37.19 -7.67 7.32
C ALA A 8 -36.46 -8.70 8.19
N GLU A 9 -36.86 -9.98 8.13
CA GLU A 9 -36.21 -11.07 8.85
C GLU A 9 -34.82 -11.40 8.25
N LEU A 10 -34.66 -11.22 6.93
CA LEU A 10 -33.40 -11.49 6.23
C LEU A 10 -32.29 -10.49 6.60
N VAL A 11 -32.66 -9.21 6.76
CA VAL A 11 -31.71 -8.13 7.11
C VAL A 11 -31.22 -8.27 8.55
N ILE A 12 -32.10 -8.67 9.48
CA ILE A 12 -31.73 -8.91 10.88
C ILE A 12 -30.80 -10.14 10.98
N ALA A 13 -31.09 -11.21 10.23
CA ALA A 13 -30.24 -12.41 10.20
C ALA A 13 -28.85 -12.17 9.57
N MET A 14 -28.73 -11.26 8.60
CA MET A 14 -27.43 -10.86 8.04
C MET A 14 -26.60 -10.03 9.04
N ASN A 15 -27.22 -9.09 9.75
CA ASN A 15 -26.49 -8.26 10.71
C ASN A 15 -25.96 -9.05 11.92
N GLN A 16 -26.70 -10.05 12.39
CA GLN A 16 -26.23 -10.93 13.48
C GLN A 16 -25.06 -11.84 13.06
N LYS A 17 -24.93 -12.18 11.78
CA LYS A 17 -23.77 -12.93 11.26
C LYS A 17 -22.50 -12.08 11.16
N VAL A 18 -22.63 -10.78 10.93
CA VAL A 18 -21.49 -9.85 10.88
C VAL A 18 -20.91 -9.64 12.28
N GLU A 19 -21.75 -9.52 13.30
CA GLU A 19 -21.30 -9.38 14.70
C GLU A 19 -20.67 -10.68 15.24
N ALA A 20 -21.18 -11.85 14.84
CA ALA A 20 -20.59 -13.13 15.21
C ALA A 20 -19.20 -13.39 14.58
N LEU A 21 -18.87 -12.74 13.46
CA LEU A 21 -17.56 -12.84 12.81
C LEU A 21 -16.51 -11.88 13.43
N GLN A 22 -16.93 -10.86 14.18
CA GLN A 22 -16.03 -9.92 14.84
C GLN A 22 -15.63 -10.34 16.26
N SER A 23 -16.36 -11.28 16.88
CA SER A 23 -16.13 -11.69 18.27
C SER A 23 -15.16 -12.86 18.45
N THR A 24 -14.71 -13.51 17.38
CA THR A 24 -13.79 -14.67 17.45
C THR A 24 -12.34 -14.23 17.27
N SER A 25 -11.89 -13.35 18.15
CA SER A 25 -10.47 -13.05 18.34
C SER A 25 -9.82 -14.25 19.04
N ILE A 26 -9.15 -15.09 18.26
CA ILE A 26 -8.43 -16.28 18.74
C ILE A 26 -6.97 -15.88 19.00
N PHE A 27 -6.60 -16.00 20.29
CA PHE A 27 -5.40 -16.67 20.81
C PHE A 27 -4.06 -16.41 20.12
N LEU A 28 -3.21 -15.63 20.82
CA LEU A 28 -1.78 -15.52 20.60
C LEU A 28 -1.09 -16.88 20.76
N ALA A 29 -0.58 -17.41 19.67
CA ALA A 29 0.47 -18.41 19.67
C ALA A 29 1.47 -18.07 18.56
N SER A 30 2.76 -18.12 18.94
CA SER A 30 3.94 -17.91 18.10
C SER A 30 3.82 -18.57 16.72
N ILE A 31 4.08 -17.83 15.63
CA ILE A 31 4.16 -18.40 14.28
C ILE A 31 5.41 -17.91 13.54
N PRO A 32 6.05 -18.78 12.73
CA PRO A 32 7.38 -18.64 12.18
C PRO A 32 7.42 -17.84 10.87
N SER A 33 8.64 -17.45 10.51
CA SER A 33 9.05 -17.00 9.18
C SER A 33 8.80 -18.10 8.14
N ASP A 34 7.73 -18.00 7.35
CA ASP A 34 7.67 -18.52 5.98
C ASP A 34 6.43 -17.99 5.23
N ALA A 35 6.71 -17.33 4.10
CA ALA A 35 5.93 -17.13 2.88
C ALA A 35 4.39 -16.99 2.89
N CYS A 36 3.96 -15.89 2.27
CA CYS A 36 2.76 -15.79 1.43
C CYS A 36 1.42 -16.06 2.14
N THR A 37 0.96 -15.12 2.97
CA THR A 37 -0.45 -14.64 3.11
C THR A 37 -0.63 -13.97 4.46
N THR A 38 -0.02 -12.81 4.67
CA THR A 38 -0.41 -11.96 5.80
C THR A 38 -1.63 -11.15 5.37
N ASN A 39 -2.78 -11.52 5.94
CA ASN A 39 -4.01 -10.73 5.92
C ASN A 39 -3.76 -9.30 6.42
N TYR A 40 -3.48 -8.36 5.52
CA TYR A 40 -3.60 -6.93 5.80
C TYR A 40 -5.00 -6.45 5.41
N ILE A 41 -6.02 -6.94 6.12
CA ILE A 41 -7.34 -6.33 6.09
C ILE A 41 -7.30 -5.12 7.02
N GLY A 42 -7.12 -3.93 6.43
CA GLY A 42 -7.69 -2.68 6.93
C GLY A 42 -7.13 -2.11 8.23
N GLY A 43 -5.96 -1.44 8.17
CA GLY A 43 -5.61 -0.48 9.22
C GLY A 43 -4.13 -0.16 9.35
N PHE A 44 -3.54 0.53 8.37
CA PHE A 44 -2.37 1.36 8.69
C PHE A 44 -2.85 2.39 9.73
N PRO A 45 -2.27 2.44 10.95
CA PRO A 45 -2.55 3.51 11.90
C PRO A 45 -2.17 4.84 11.25
N VAL A 46 -2.88 5.92 11.59
CA VAL A 46 -2.43 7.27 11.25
C VAL A 46 -1.07 7.45 11.91
N ALA A 47 -0.04 7.61 11.10
CA ALA A 47 1.34 7.71 11.52
C ALA A 47 1.97 8.95 10.89
N SER A 48 3.02 9.46 11.52
CA SER A 48 3.83 10.53 10.93
C SER A 48 4.36 10.09 9.57
N LEU A 49 4.64 11.07 8.70
CA LEU A 49 5.24 10.78 7.40
C LEU A 49 6.59 10.07 7.55
N LYS A 50 7.34 10.41 8.61
CA LYS A 50 8.59 9.73 8.96
C LYS A 50 8.39 8.23 9.24
N GLN A 51 7.38 7.88 10.03
CA GLN A 51 7.08 6.47 10.34
C GLN A 51 6.69 5.67 9.10
N HIS A 52 5.94 6.28 8.17
CA HIS A 52 5.63 5.62 6.91
C HIS A 52 6.87 5.40 6.03
N ILE A 53 7.80 6.34 6.00
CA ILE A 53 9.07 6.16 5.28
C ILE A 53 9.91 5.06 5.93
N GLU A 54 10.04 5.05 7.27
CA GLU A 54 10.75 4.01 8.01
C GLU A 54 10.14 2.62 7.78
N TRP A 55 8.80 2.53 7.77
CA TRP A 55 8.11 1.29 7.45
C TRP A 55 8.39 0.83 6.01
N LEU A 56 8.29 1.73 5.03
CA LEU A 56 8.60 1.40 3.63
C LEU A 56 10.06 0.98 3.43
N ILE A 57 11.01 1.57 4.16
CA ILE A 57 12.41 1.13 4.18
C ILE A 57 12.51 -0.30 4.72
N ALA A 58 11.87 -0.60 5.84
CA ALA A 58 11.88 -1.94 6.42
C ALA A 58 11.26 -2.98 5.47
N GLU A 59 10.14 -2.66 4.82
CA GLU A 59 9.57 -3.52 3.77
C GLU A 59 10.56 -3.73 2.61
N ALA A 60 11.24 -2.65 2.16
CA ALA A 60 12.25 -2.70 1.10
C ALA A 60 13.51 -3.51 1.47
N GLU A 61 13.77 -3.68 2.76
CA GLU A 61 14.84 -4.55 3.25
C GLU A 61 14.50 -6.03 3.06
N HIS A 62 13.22 -6.38 3.12
CA HIS A 62 12.71 -7.73 2.97
C HIS A 62 12.39 -8.08 1.52
N ASP A 63 11.72 -7.19 0.78
CA ASP A 63 11.26 -7.41 -0.60
C ASP A 63 11.08 -6.07 -1.33
N TYR A 64 10.52 -6.06 -2.53
CA TYR A 64 10.20 -4.82 -3.27
C TYR A 64 8.96 -4.12 -2.71
N VAL A 65 8.92 -2.81 -2.89
CA VAL A 65 7.77 -1.97 -2.51
C VAL A 65 6.96 -1.61 -3.75
N SER A 66 5.68 -1.99 -3.78
CA SER A 66 4.77 -1.60 -4.85
C SER A 66 4.27 -0.17 -4.70
N LEU A 67 3.87 0.45 -5.81
CA LEU A 67 3.23 1.76 -5.79
C LEU A 67 1.93 1.75 -4.98
N SER A 68 1.17 0.65 -4.96
CA SER A 68 -0.03 0.51 -4.13
C SER A 68 0.24 0.74 -2.63
N LEU A 69 1.37 0.23 -2.10
CA LEU A 69 1.76 0.45 -0.70
C LEU A 69 2.12 1.93 -0.45
N ILE A 70 2.83 2.54 -1.39
CA ILE A 70 3.22 3.95 -1.31
C ILE A 70 1.99 4.87 -1.35
N ILE A 71 1.00 4.57 -2.21
CA ILE A 71 -0.27 5.29 -2.26
C ILE A 71 -1.00 5.17 -0.92
N GLY A 72 -1.08 3.95 -0.37
CA GLY A 72 -1.68 3.68 0.93
C GLY A 72 -1.04 4.49 2.06
N ALA A 73 0.30 4.56 2.08
CA ALA A 73 1.07 5.35 3.03
C ALA A 73 0.86 6.86 2.83
N ALA A 74 0.92 7.36 1.59
CA ALA A 74 0.73 8.78 1.28
C ALA A 74 -0.66 9.30 1.65
N ASN A 75 -1.69 8.45 1.59
CA ASN A 75 -3.06 8.81 1.97
C ASN A 75 -3.32 8.81 3.48
N LYS A 76 -2.45 8.18 4.27
CA LYS A 76 -2.65 7.98 5.71
C LYS A 76 -1.64 8.70 6.59
N ALA A 77 -0.62 9.29 6.00
CA ALA A 77 0.32 10.15 6.69
C ALA A 77 -0.42 11.35 7.32
N ASP A 78 -0.25 11.55 8.61
CA ASP A 78 -0.88 12.63 9.39
C ASP A 78 -0.50 14.03 8.85
N GLU A 79 0.70 14.13 8.28
CA GLU A 79 1.27 15.36 7.71
C GLU A 79 0.91 15.55 6.23
N ALA A 80 -0.03 14.78 5.70
CA ALA A 80 -0.50 14.96 4.32
C ALA A 80 -1.08 16.36 4.14
N ASP A 81 -0.48 17.17 3.26
CA ASP A 81 -1.02 18.49 2.91
C ASP A 81 -2.43 18.30 2.32
N PRO A 82 -3.48 18.84 2.98
CA PRO A 82 -4.86 18.66 2.54
C PRO A 82 -5.16 19.34 1.20
N ASN A 83 -4.31 20.25 0.75
CA ASN A 83 -4.46 20.95 -0.54
C ASN A 83 -3.88 20.14 -1.71
N LEU A 84 -3.05 19.14 -1.43
CA LEU A 84 -2.51 18.26 -2.47
C LEU A 84 -3.51 17.15 -2.75
N ASN A 85 -3.72 16.84 -4.03
CA ASN A 85 -4.45 15.64 -4.42
C ASN A 85 -3.61 14.37 -4.15
N GLN A 86 -4.24 13.21 -4.24
CA GLN A 86 -3.60 11.92 -3.96
C GLN A 86 -2.35 11.66 -4.80
N MET A 87 -2.39 11.95 -6.11
CA MET A 87 -1.24 11.81 -6.99
C MET A 87 -0.09 12.68 -6.50
N GLN A 88 -0.35 13.96 -6.17
CA GLN A 88 0.66 14.88 -5.67
C GLN A 88 1.28 14.41 -4.34
N ARG A 89 0.46 13.94 -3.39
CA ARG A 89 0.95 13.37 -2.12
C ARG A 89 1.82 12.13 -2.35
N THR A 90 1.39 11.26 -3.26
CA THR A 90 2.13 10.04 -3.62
C THR A 90 3.47 10.39 -4.27
N LEU A 91 3.49 11.29 -5.25
CA LEU A 91 4.72 11.75 -5.91
C LEU A 91 5.68 12.44 -4.92
N ALA A 92 5.15 13.18 -3.95
CA ALA A 92 5.95 13.78 -2.88
C ALA A 92 6.62 12.70 -2.01
N LEU A 93 5.87 11.66 -1.62
CA LEU A 93 6.43 10.53 -0.85
C LEU A 93 7.46 9.74 -1.66
N ILE A 94 7.17 9.42 -2.93
CA ILE A 94 8.15 8.78 -3.84
C ILE A 94 9.42 9.61 -3.90
N GLY A 95 9.31 10.94 -4.05
CA GLY A 95 10.46 11.83 -4.03
C GLY A 95 11.34 11.67 -2.78
N LYS A 96 10.74 11.50 -1.60
CA LYS A 96 11.47 11.22 -0.36
C LYS A 96 12.12 9.83 -0.37
N LEU A 97 11.42 8.80 -0.82
CA LEU A 97 11.98 7.45 -0.93
C LEU A 97 13.19 7.43 -1.86
N LEU A 98 13.14 8.14 -2.99
CA LEU A 98 14.28 8.28 -3.91
C LEU A 98 15.47 8.99 -3.24
N ASP A 99 15.22 10.01 -2.40
CA ASP A 99 16.28 10.66 -1.61
C ASP A 99 16.91 9.69 -0.58
N HIS A 100 16.17 8.66 -0.15
CA HIS A 100 16.64 7.55 0.68
C HIS A 100 17.33 6.42 -0.11
N GLY A 101 17.48 6.57 -1.43
CA GLY A 101 18.22 5.62 -2.27
C GLY A 101 17.37 4.51 -2.88
N PHE A 102 16.04 4.60 -2.80
CA PHE A 102 15.18 3.72 -3.57
C PHE A 102 15.42 3.89 -5.08
N GLN A 103 15.24 2.79 -5.82
CA GLN A 103 15.31 2.75 -7.27
C GLN A 103 13.97 2.30 -7.84
N ALA A 104 13.54 2.94 -8.94
CA ALA A 104 12.35 2.49 -9.65
C ALA A 104 12.72 1.27 -10.53
N VAL A 105 11.93 0.21 -10.44
CA VAL A 105 12.21 -1.06 -11.11
C VAL A 105 10.96 -1.58 -11.82
N ASP A 106 11.17 -2.34 -12.88
CA ASP A 106 10.15 -3.19 -13.50
C ASP A 106 10.28 -4.61 -12.92
N LEU A 107 9.15 -5.23 -12.59
CA LEU A 107 9.11 -6.64 -12.22
C LEU A 107 9.24 -7.48 -13.51
N ALA A 108 10.38 -8.12 -13.71
CA ALA A 108 10.61 -9.02 -14.84
C ALA A 108 10.06 -10.42 -14.57
N ASP A 109 9.89 -11.19 -15.65
CA ASP A 109 9.52 -12.59 -15.58
C ASP A 109 10.46 -13.34 -14.61
N HIS A 110 9.87 -14.18 -13.75
CA HIS A 110 10.54 -14.93 -12.68
C HIS A 110 10.88 -14.13 -11.40
N GLY A 111 10.26 -12.97 -11.18
CA GLY A 111 10.34 -12.25 -9.89
C GLY A 111 11.67 -11.51 -9.68
N LYS A 112 12.44 -11.30 -10.75
CA LYS A 112 13.62 -10.43 -10.72
C LYS A 112 13.20 -9.00 -11.05
N CYS A 113 13.71 -8.02 -10.33
CA CYS A 113 13.50 -6.63 -10.67
C CYS A 113 14.62 -6.09 -11.56
N VAL A 114 14.24 -5.28 -12.55
CA VAL A 114 15.16 -4.61 -13.47
C VAL A 114 15.04 -3.11 -13.26
N PRO A 115 16.12 -2.41 -12.87
CA PRO A 115 16.08 -0.96 -12.75
C PRO A 115 15.67 -0.30 -14.06
N TRP A 116 14.82 0.72 -13.96
CA TRP A 116 14.52 1.60 -15.09
C TRP A 116 15.80 2.24 -15.64
N PRO A 117 15.87 2.52 -16.96
CA PRO A 117 17.06 3.10 -17.57
C PRO A 117 17.42 4.50 -17.05
N ASN A 118 16.44 5.30 -16.63
CA ASN A 118 16.64 6.64 -16.09
C ASN A 118 16.23 6.68 -14.61
N GLN A 119 17.22 6.61 -13.73
CA GLN A 119 17.03 6.59 -12.27
C GLN A 119 17.01 7.99 -11.63
N ASP A 120 17.10 9.06 -12.41
CA ASP A 120 17.02 10.40 -11.84
C ASP A 120 15.60 10.71 -11.36
N ARG A 121 15.51 11.47 -10.26
CA ARG A 121 14.24 11.78 -9.59
C ARG A 121 13.21 12.41 -10.52
N ALA A 122 13.62 13.34 -11.38
CA ALA A 122 12.68 14.05 -12.25
C ALA A 122 12.09 13.10 -13.31
N SER A 123 12.91 12.24 -13.92
CA SER A 123 12.45 11.24 -14.88
C SER A 123 11.51 10.20 -14.27
N ILE A 124 11.83 9.68 -13.08
CA ILE A 124 10.98 8.71 -12.37
C ILE A 124 9.61 9.34 -12.07
N LEU A 125 9.59 10.50 -11.41
CA LEU A 125 8.34 11.17 -11.02
C LEU A 125 7.49 11.53 -12.24
N ARG A 126 8.11 12.04 -13.31
CA ARG A 126 7.43 12.37 -14.56
C ARG A 126 6.81 11.13 -15.22
N ARG A 127 7.52 10.01 -15.29
CA ARG A 127 7.00 8.75 -15.87
C ARG A 127 5.76 8.26 -15.11
N ILE A 128 5.80 8.31 -13.78
CA ILE A 128 4.68 7.89 -12.93
C ILE A 128 3.50 8.85 -13.09
N GLU A 129 3.75 10.16 -13.08
CA GLU A 129 2.71 11.17 -13.30
C GLU A 129 2.01 11.01 -14.66
N GLU A 130 2.79 10.82 -15.74
CA GLU A 130 2.25 10.60 -17.09
C GLU A 130 1.41 9.32 -17.15
N ALA A 131 1.86 8.24 -16.53
CA ALA A 131 1.10 6.99 -16.45
C ALA A 131 -0.19 7.14 -15.62
N TRP A 132 -0.11 7.82 -14.48
CA TRP A 132 -1.27 8.10 -13.63
C TRP A 132 -2.33 8.90 -14.37
N ARG A 133 -1.93 9.97 -15.07
CA ARG A 133 -2.87 10.80 -15.84
C ARG A 133 -3.53 10.04 -16.99
N ARG A 134 -2.83 9.07 -17.57
CA ARG A 134 -3.32 8.29 -18.71
C ARG A 134 -4.27 7.18 -18.30
N SER A 135 -3.93 6.43 -17.25
CA SER A 135 -4.61 5.17 -16.90
C SER A 135 -5.38 5.23 -15.59
N GLY A 136 -5.11 6.23 -14.74
CA GLY A 136 -5.65 6.32 -13.39
C GLY A 136 -4.85 5.49 -12.38
N GLU A 137 -5.24 5.62 -11.11
CA GLU A 137 -4.54 5.00 -9.97
C GLU A 137 -4.53 3.48 -10.00
N LEU A 138 -5.72 2.87 -10.21
CA LEU A 138 -5.92 1.43 -10.06
C LEU A 138 -5.02 0.62 -10.99
N GLU A 139 -4.83 1.10 -12.21
CA GLU A 139 -4.00 0.46 -13.22
C GLU A 139 -2.52 0.50 -12.80
N ILE A 140 -2.01 1.69 -12.43
CA ILE A 140 -0.57 1.84 -12.19
C ILE A 140 -0.11 1.31 -10.83
N ALA A 141 -1.02 1.14 -9.88
CA ALA A 141 -0.71 0.77 -8.50
C ALA A 141 0.02 -0.59 -8.41
N PHE A 142 -0.19 -1.46 -9.40
CA PHE A 142 0.41 -2.79 -9.49
C PHE A 142 1.54 -2.89 -10.53
N ASP A 143 1.66 -1.89 -11.41
CA ASP A 143 2.65 -1.88 -12.49
C ASP A 143 4.02 -1.35 -12.04
N PHE A 144 4.05 -0.50 -11.01
CA PHE A 144 5.27 0.17 -10.57
C PHE A 144 5.78 -0.31 -9.22
N TRP A 145 7.08 -0.54 -9.18
CA TRP A 145 7.79 -1.15 -8.06
C TRP A 145 9.07 -0.38 -7.75
N PHE A 146 9.51 -0.49 -6.50
CA PHE A 146 10.71 0.15 -6.00
C PHE A 146 11.56 -0.81 -5.18
N ASP A 147 12.87 -0.77 -5.40
CA ASP A 147 13.88 -1.54 -4.65
C ASP A 147 14.75 -0.62 -3.79
N LEU A 148 15.30 -1.14 -2.70
CA LEU A 148 16.35 -0.49 -1.92
C LEU A 148 17.66 -1.30 -2.05
N PRO A 149 18.58 -0.88 -2.95
CA PRO A 149 19.76 -1.66 -3.29
C PRO A 149 20.66 -1.98 -2.08
N LYS A 150 21.10 -3.25 -2.00
CA LYS A 150 21.93 -3.76 -0.90
C LYS A 150 23.27 -3.05 -0.72
N SER A 151 23.80 -2.36 -1.73
CA SER A 151 25.06 -1.61 -1.64
C SER A 151 24.98 -0.39 -0.70
N ARG A 152 23.80 -0.07 -0.17
CA ARG A 152 23.53 0.98 0.81
C ARG A 152 23.21 0.44 2.21
N ARG A 153 23.19 -0.89 2.42
CA ARG A 153 22.93 -1.55 3.72
C ARG A 153 24.20 -1.72 4.53
#